data_AF-A0AAW1YHF2-F1
#
_entry.id   AF-A0AAW1YHF2-F1
#
_cell.length_a   1.000
_cell.length_b   1.000
_cell.length_c   1.000
_cell.angle_alpha   90.00
_cell.angle_beta   90.00
_cell.angle_gamma   90.00
#
_symmetry.space_group_name_H-M   'P 1'
#
loop_
_entity.id
_entity.type
_entity.pdbx_description
1 polymer ?
#
loop_
_entity_poly.entity_id
_entity_poly.type
_entity_poly.pdbx_seq_one_letter_code
_entity_poly.pdbx_strand_id
1 'polypeptide(L)'
;MAYLKEQEGKQLKTYDRLRLHLPKQFCELILMPFPADFPTYPTKQQFLGYLNAYAERFDLNPVFNTTVVSAKYDSRWGVWLVKTLGLKNEEEIEYVSQWLIVATGENAEEVVPEFEGVRDFGGPIVHTSSYKSGEQLRGKKVLVVGCGNSGMEVCLDLCNFNAKPSLVVKIR
;
A
#
# COMPACT_ATOMS: atom_id res chain seq x y z
N MET A 1 -2.78 -0.96 -10.08
CA MET A 1 -2.43 -0.12 -8.91
C MET A 1 -2.49 1.33 -9.36
N ALA A 2 -3.62 1.99 -9.18
CA ALA A 2 -3.76 3.44 -9.30
C ALA A 2 -4.15 3.97 -7.94
N TYR A 3 -3.18 4.10 -7.04
CA TYR A 3 -3.31 5.15 -6.03
C TYR A 3 -2.85 6.41 -6.74
N LEU A 4 -3.67 7.46 -6.77
CA LEU A 4 -3.25 8.87 -6.70
C LEU A 4 -4.40 9.88 -6.91
N LYS A 5 -5.29 9.93 -5.92
CA LYS A 5 -5.70 11.21 -5.34
C LYS A 5 -5.91 10.94 -3.86
N GLU A 6 -5.43 11.84 -3.01
CA GLU A 6 -5.61 11.77 -1.56
C GLU A 6 -7.09 11.47 -1.27
N GLN A 7 -7.35 10.30 -0.69
CA GLN A 7 -8.67 9.97 -0.19
C GLN A 7 -8.85 10.73 1.12
N GLU A 8 -9.73 11.73 1.15
CA GLU A 8 -10.26 12.22 2.42
C GLU A 8 -10.82 11.01 3.20
N GLY A 9 -10.12 10.61 4.26
CA GLY A 9 -10.55 9.58 5.19
C GLY A 9 -9.95 8.18 5.03
N LYS A 10 -9.21 7.83 3.96
CA LYS A 10 -8.54 6.52 3.87
C LYS A 10 -7.06 6.65 4.20
N GLN A 11 -6.71 6.28 5.44
CA GLN A 11 -5.34 6.30 5.95
C GLN A 11 -4.44 5.42 5.05
N LEU A 12 -3.37 6.00 4.50
CA LEU A 12 -2.34 5.24 3.79
C LEU A 12 -1.82 4.14 4.72
N LYS A 13 -1.93 2.86 4.35
CA LYS A 13 -1.36 1.73 5.10
C LYS A 13 0.16 1.66 4.86
N THR A 14 0.85 2.73 5.23
CA THR A 14 2.30 2.92 5.05
C THR A 14 2.89 3.63 6.27
N TYR A 15 4.18 3.43 6.49
CA TYR A 15 4.98 4.07 7.54
C TYR A 15 5.56 5.40 7.04
N ASP A 16 6.05 6.24 7.95
CA ASP A 16 6.55 7.57 7.58
C ASP A 16 7.91 7.57 6.91
N ARG A 17 8.82 6.69 7.37
CA ARG A 17 10.15 6.54 6.76
C ARG A 17 10.18 5.83 5.41
N LEU A 18 9.02 5.37 4.90
CA LEU A 18 8.96 4.50 3.73
C LEU A 18 9.68 5.12 2.52
N ARG A 19 10.62 4.35 1.99
CA ARG A 19 11.34 4.59 0.74
C ARG A 19 11.20 3.37 -0.17
N LEU A 20 11.47 3.55 -1.46
CA LEU A 20 11.59 2.39 -2.35
C LEU A 20 12.68 1.44 -1.84
N HIS A 21 12.39 0.14 -1.84
CA HIS A 21 13.36 -0.91 -1.47
C HIS A 21 14.31 -1.26 -2.63
N LEU A 22 13.92 -0.91 -3.86
CA LEU A 22 14.73 -1.07 -5.05
C LEU A 22 15.30 0.28 -5.50
N PRO A 23 16.49 0.31 -6.12
CA PRO A 23 17.00 1.50 -6.77
C PRO A 23 16.01 2.04 -7.81
N LYS A 24 15.89 3.37 -7.89
CA LYS A 24 14.90 4.06 -8.73
C LYS A 24 14.89 3.58 -10.19
N GLN A 25 16.04 3.21 -10.74
CA GLN A 25 16.19 2.73 -12.12
C GLN A 25 15.38 1.47 -12.41
N PHE A 26 15.12 0.62 -11.41
CA PHE A 26 14.31 -0.59 -11.58
C PHE A 26 12.80 -0.33 -11.40
N CYS A 27 12.43 0.89 -11.04
CA CYS A 27 11.05 1.29 -10.79
C CYS A 27 10.55 2.35 -11.81
N GLU A 28 11.32 2.60 -12.87
CA GLU A 28 10.95 3.55 -13.91
C GLU A 28 9.79 3.02 -14.75
N LEU A 29 8.79 3.87 -14.96
CA LEU A 29 7.75 3.63 -15.94
C LEU A 29 8.28 3.89 -17.34
N ILE A 30 7.76 3.11 -18.28
CA ILE A 30 8.12 3.17 -19.70
C ILE A 30 7.95 4.61 -20.20
N LEU A 31 8.94 5.10 -20.96
CA LEU A 31 8.97 6.44 -21.54
C LEU A 31 9.17 7.62 -20.56
N MET A 32 9.41 7.36 -19.26
CA MET A 32 9.64 8.44 -18.30
C MET A 32 10.58 8.02 -17.16
N PRO A 33 11.88 8.33 -17.22
CA PRO A 33 12.80 8.04 -16.13
C PRO A 33 12.50 8.91 -14.89
N PHE A 34 13.03 8.52 -13.74
CA PHE A 34 12.95 9.38 -12.56
C PHE A 34 13.76 10.68 -12.76
N PRO A 35 13.38 11.78 -12.08
CA PRO A 35 14.21 12.98 -12.02
C PRO A 35 15.65 12.68 -11.56
N ALA A 36 16.62 13.37 -12.16
CA ALA A 36 18.04 13.11 -11.90
C ALA A 36 18.43 13.38 -10.44
N ASP A 37 17.82 14.39 -9.83
CA ASP A 37 18.01 14.84 -8.45
C ASP A 37 17.37 13.92 -7.39
N PHE A 38 16.51 12.98 -7.80
CA PHE A 38 15.97 11.99 -6.86
C PHE A 38 17.11 11.11 -6.30
N PRO A 39 17.08 10.76 -5.00
CA PRO A 39 18.04 9.82 -4.43
C PRO A 39 17.86 8.42 -5.04
N THR A 40 18.86 7.55 -4.88
CA THR A 40 18.79 6.15 -5.32
C THR A 40 17.54 5.43 -4.82
N TYR A 41 17.12 5.74 -3.59
CA TYR A 41 15.90 5.22 -2.96
C TYR A 41 14.94 6.38 -2.63
N PRO A 42 14.07 6.78 -3.58
CA PRO A 42 13.08 7.84 -3.38
C PRO A 42 12.18 7.61 -2.18
N THR A 43 11.75 8.70 -1.55
CA THR A 43 10.72 8.67 -0.50
C THR A 43 9.35 8.34 -1.08
N LYS A 44 8.40 7.91 -0.23
CA LYS A 44 7.00 7.72 -0.65
C LYS A 44 6.43 8.95 -1.36
N GLN A 45 6.71 10.15 -0.87
CA GLN A 45 6.21 11.39 -1.45
C GLN A 45 6.84 11.69 -2.81
N GLN A 46 8.14 11.46 -2.96
CA GLN A 46 8.83 11.60 -4.24
C GLN A 46 8.26 10.62 -5.28
N PHE A 47 8.04 9.37 -4.90
CA PHE A 47 7.47 8.36 -5.80
C PHE A 47 6.02 8.69 -6.20
N LEU A 48 5.19 9.16 -5.26
CA LEU A 48 3.84 9.63 -5.54
C LEU A 48 3.84 10.83 -6.50
N GLY A 49 4.73 11.80 -6.27
CA GLY A 49 4.93 12.94 -7.18
C GLY A 49 5.33 12.51 -8.59
N TYR A 50 6.21 11.52 -8.71
CA TYR A 50 6.60 10.93 -9.99
C TYR A 50 5.42 10.28 -10.74
N LEU A 51 4.60 9.50 -10.04
CA LEU A 51 3.41 8.87 -10.64
C LEU A 51 2.34 9.90 -11.04
N ASN A 52 2.16 10.98 -10.27
CA ASN A 52 1.29 12.10 -10.65
C ASN A 52 1.79 12.77 -11.93
N ALA A 53 3.08 13.11 -11.98
CA ALA A 53 3.69 13.70 -13.16
C ALA A 53 3.60 12.79 -14.39
N TYR A 54 3.67 11.46 -14.21
CA TYR A 54 3.44 10.50 -15.27
C TYR A 54 2.01 10.56 -15.79
N ALA A 55 1.01 10.54 -14.90
CA ALA A 55 -0.39 10.64 -15.29
C ALA A 55 -0.69 11.93 -16.06
N GLU A 56 -0.16 13.07 -15.58
CA GLU A 56 -0.28 14.37 -16.25
C GLU A 56 0.38 14.38 -17.62
N ARG A 57 1.61 13.86 -17.73
CA ARG A 57 2.39 13.85 -18.99
C ARG A 57 1.70 13.06 -20.10
N PHE A 58 1.02 11.97 -19.76
CA PHE A 58 0.37 11.07 -20.71
C PHE A 58 -1.16 11.23 -20.76
N ASP A 59 -1.69 12.32 -20.19
CA ASP A 59 -3.13 12.63 -20.12
C ASP A 59 -3.98 11.44 -19.62
N LEU A 60 -3.46 10.75 -18.61
CA LEU A 60 -4.17 9.66 -17.96
C LEU A 60 -5.14 10.25 -16.93
N ASN A 61 -6.43 10.01 -17.16
CA ASN A 61 -7.53 10.55 -16.35
C ASN A 61 -8.24 9.43 -15.55
N PRO A 62 -7.60 8.83 -14.54
CA PRO A 62 -8.23 7.80 -13.70
C PRO A 62 -9.39 8.37 -12.87
N VAL A 63 -10.47 7.60 -12.78
CA VAL A 63 -11.60 7.91 -11.90
C VAL A 63 -11.29 7.40 -10.49
N PHE A 64 -11.21 8.32 -9.53
CA PHE A 64 -10.97 8.02 -8.12
C PHE A 64 -12.28 8.01 -7.33
N ASN A 65 -12.21 7.56 -6.07
CA ASN A 65 -13.36 7.54 -5.15
C ASN A 65 -14.53 6.69 -5.64
N THR A 66 -14.21 5.67 -6.43
CA THR A 66 -15.17 4.73 -6.99
C THR A 66 -14.63 3.32 -6.81
N THR A 67 -15.45 2.43 -6.26
CA THR A 67 -15.10 1.02 -6.02
C THR A 67 -15.83 0.14 -7.03
N VAL A 68 -15.11 -0.76 -7.71
CA VAL A 68 -15.74 -1.82 -8.51
C VAL A 68 -16.36 -2.82 -7.53
N VAL A 69 -17.69 -2.99 -7.60
CA VAL A 69 -18.45 -3.90 -6.72
C VAL A 69 -18.88 -5.19 -7.41
N SER A 70 -18.90 -5.21 -8.75
CA SER A 70 -19.19 -6.40 -9.54
C SER A 70 -18.56 -6.29 -10.93
N ALA A 71 -18.06 -7.39 -11.46
CA ALA A 71 -17.66 -7.53 -12.85
C ALA A 71 -18.17 -8.88 -13.38
N LYS A 72 -19.00 -8.85 -14.43
CA LYS A 72 -19.59 -10.06 -15.03
C LYS A 72 -19.36 -10.06 -16.52
N TYR A 73 -18.94 -11.20 -17.05
CA TYR A 73 -18.79 -11.38 -18.49
C TYR A 73 -20.11 -11.85 -19.10
N ASP A 74 -20.62 -11.11 -20.08
CA ASP A 74 -21.77 -11.51 -20.89
C ASP A 74 -21.27 -12.19 -22.18
N SER A 75 -21.42 -13.50 -22.23
CA SER A 75 -20.98 -14.32 -23.37
C SER A 75 -21.82 -14.13 -24.63
N ARG A 76 -23.02 -13.57 -24.54
CA ARG A 76 -23.88 -13.31 -25.71
C ARG A 76 -23.33 -12.14 -26.52
N TRP A 77 -22.82 -11.13 -25.82
CA TRP A 77 -22.32 -9.89 -26.42
C TRP A 77 -20.80 -9.81 -26.46
N GLY A 78 -20.09 -10.71 -25.76
CA GLY A 78 -18.63 -10.75 -25.72
C GLY A 78 -18.02 -9.59 -24.94
N VAL A 79 -18.69 -9.12 -23.89
CA VAL A 79 -18.30 -7.93 -23.12
C VAL A 79 -18.37 -8.16 -21.62
N TRP A 80 -17.62 -7.37 -20.86
CA TRP A 80 -17.70 -7.21 -19.42
C TRP A 80 -18.67 -6.10 -19.05
N LEU A 81 -19.58 -6.41 -18.13
CA LEU A 81 -20.44 -5.49 -17.42
C LEU A 81 -19.83 -5.25 -16.03
N VAL A 82 -19.33 -4.04 -15.80
CA VAL A 82 -18.62 -3.66 -14.57
C VAL A 82 -19.44 -2.63 -13.82
N LYS A 83 -19.87 -2.98 -12.61
CA LYS A 83 -20.61 -2.09 -11.72
C LYS A 83 -19.67 -1.45 -10.73
N THR A 84 -19.86 -0.17 -10.54
CA THR A 84 -19.04 0.65 -9.66
C THR A 84 -19.93 1.46 -8.72
N LEU A 85 -19.40 1.77 -7.55
CA LEU A 85 -20.11 2.52 -6.51
C LEU A 85 -19.21 3.66 -6.02
N GLY A 86 -19.73 4.88 -6.06
CA GLY A 86 -19.07 6.06 -5.49
C GLY A 86 -18.93 5.99 -3.96
N LEU A 87 -18.03 6.79 -3.39
CA LEU A 87 -17.96 6.97 -1.94
C LEU A 87 -19.34 7.40 -1.41
N LYS A 88 -19.72 6.85 -0.23
CA LYS A 88 -21.04 7.03 0.42
C LYS A 88 -22.24 6.36 -0.28
N ASN A 89 -22.01 5.47 -1.24
CA ASN A 89 -23.07 4.73 -1.94
C ASN A 89 -24.07 5.62 -2.70
N GLU A 90 -23.65 6.83 -3.09
CA GLU A 90 -24.57 7.83 -3.65
C GLU A 90 -24.80 7.66 -5.17
N GLU A 91 -23.87 6.99 -5.89
CA GLU A 91 -23.99 6.80 -7.34
C GLU A 91 -23.46 5.42 -7.78
N GLU A 92 -24.33 4.61 -8.39
CA GLU A 92 -23.97 3.35 -9.08
C GLU A 92 -23.83 3.63 -10.58
N ILE A 93 -22.67 3.30 -11.15
CA ILE A 93 -22.40 3.43 -12.58
C ILE A 93 -22.03 2.05 -13.13
N GLU A 94 -22.64 1.68 -14.25
CA GLU A 94 -22.30 0.48 -15.02
C GLU A 94 -21.48 0.84 -16.26
N TYR A 95 -20.35 0.17 -16.43
CA TYR A 95 -19.48 0.27 -17.58
C TYR A 95 -19.55 -0.99 -18.43
N VAL A 96 -19.51 -0.83 -19.75
CA VAL A 96 -19.45 -1.92 -20.72
C VAL A 96 -18.12 -1.86 -21.45
N SER A 97 -17.37 -2.97 -21.47
CA SER A 97 -16.05 -3.02 -22.11
C SER A 97 -15.74 -4.41 -22.66
N GLN A 98 -14.93 -4.50 -23.73
CA GLN A 98 -14.50 -5.81 -24.24
C GLN A 98 -13.45 -6.47 -23.34
N TRP A 99 -12.64 -5.66 -22.67
CA TRP A 99 -11.49 -6.10 -21.90
C TRP A 99 -11.57 -5.57 -20.48
N LEU A 100 -11.27 -6.45 -19.52
CA LEU A 100 -11.12 -6.10 -18.12
C LEU A 100 -9.71 -6.42 -17.66
N ILE A 101 -8.99 -5.42 -17.17
CA ILE A 101 -7.67 -5.58 -16.57
C ILE A 101 -7.82 -5.43 -15.05
N VAL A 102 -7.55 -6.51 -14.31
CA VAL A 102 -7.62 -6.50 -12.85
C VAL A 102 -6.26 -6.13 -12.28
N ALA A 103 -6.16 -4.96 -11.65
CA ALA A 103 -4.94 -4.43 -11.07
C ALA A 103 -5.16 -3.89 -9.64
N THR A 104 -5.96 -4.60 -8.84
CA THR A 104 -6.40 -4.21 -7.49
C THR A 104 -5.34 -4.37 -6.39
N GLY A 105 -4.27 -5.12 -6.68
CA GLY A 105 -3.20 -5.43 -5.72
C GLY A 105 -3.54 -6.60 -4.79
N GLU A 106 -2.52 -7.16 -4.15
CA GLU A 106 -2.61 -8.38 -3.32
C GLU A 106 -2.38 -8.14 -1.81
N ASN A 107 -1.82 -6.98 -1.42
CA ASN A 107 -1.34 -6.71 -0.05
C ASN A 107 -2.27 -5.82 0.79
N ALA A 108 -3.54 -5.68 0.41
CA ALA A 108 -4.48 -4.78 1.09
C ALA A 108 -5.09 -5.37 2.37
N GLU A 109 -5.20 -6.70 2.41
CA GLU A 109 -5.80 -7.43 3.52
C GLU A 109 -4.76 -7.77 4.59
N GLU A 110 -5.16 -7.56 5.83
CA GLU A 110 -4.33 -7.76 7.00
C GLU A 110 -4.45 -9.21 7.46
N VAL A 111 -3.30 -9.87 7.64
CA VAL A 111 -3.25 -11.21 8.21
C VAL A 111 -2.62 -11.09 9.59
N VAL A 112 -3.46 -11.02 10.62
CA VAL A 112 -3.01 -11.07 12.01
C VAL A 112 -2.97 -12.55 12.43
N PRO A 113 -1.79 -13.12 12.72
CA PRO A 113 -1.72 -14.48 13.22
C PRO A 113 -2.26 -14.55 14.65
N GLU A 114 -3.16 -15.51 14.92
CA GLU A 114 -3.49 -15.89 16.30
C GLU A 114 -2.42 -16.86 16.82
N PHE A 115 -1.99 -16.66 18.08
CA PHE A 115 -1.09 -17.57 18.78
C PHE A 115 -1.39 -17.57 20.28
N GLU A 116 -0.98 -18.63 20.97
CA GLU A 116 -1.23 -18.80 22.39
C GLU A 116 -0.64 -17.66 23.22
N GLY A 117 -1.41 -17.18 24.20
CA GLY A 117 -1.01 -16.06 25.07
C GLY A 117 -1.15 -14.67 24.46
N VAL A 118 -1.56 -14.53 23.18
CA VAL A 118 -1.74 -13.22 22.54
C VAL A 118 -2.79 -12.35 23.24
N ARG A 119 -3.85 -12.96 23.78
CA ARG A 119 -4.94 -12.26 24.49
C ARG A 119 -4.56 -11.87 25.92
N ASP A 120 -3.60 -12.57 26.51
CA ASP A 120 -3.12 -12.33 27.88
C ASP A 120 -2.00 -11.27 27.90
N PHE A 121 -1.47 -10.90 26.73
CA PHE A 121 -0.47 -9.86 26.61
C PHE A 121 -1.07 -8.48 26.91
N GLY A 122 -0.75 -7.94 28.09
CA GLY A 122 -1.24 -6.62 28.53
C GLY A 122 -0.62 -5.41 27.82
N GLY A 123 0.16 -5.61 26.76
CA GLY A 123 0.77 -4.55 25.96
C GLY A 123 0.05 -4.33 24.62
N PRO A 124 0.39 -3.26 23.88
CA PRO A 124 -0.20 -3.00 22.57
C PRO A 124 0.29 -4.02 21.54
N ILE A 125 -0.64 -4.52 20.73
CA ILE A 125 -0.36 -5.34 19.55
C ILE A 125 -0.77 -4.53 18.33
N VAL A 126 0.17 -4.28 17.43
CA VAL A 126 -0.04 -3.44 16.24
C VAL A 126 0.47 -4.19 15.03
N HIS A 127 -0.43 -4.48 14.08
CA HIS A 127 -0.03 -4.99 12.77
C HIS A 127 0.65 -3.87 11.97
N THR A 128 1.58 -4.22 11.08
CA THR A 128 2.37 -3.25 10.33
C THR A 128 1.49 -2.32 9.48
N SER A 129 0.36 -2.80 8.95
CA SER A 129 -0.67 -1.98 8.25
C SER A 129 -1.06 -0.69 8.99
N SER A 130 -1.07 -0.75 10.33
CA SER A 130 -1.45 0.34 11.24
C SER A 130 -0.24 1.04 11.87
N TYR A 131 0.97 0.55 11.64
CA TYR A 131 2.20 1.17 12.11
C TYR A 131 2.49 2.47 11.36
N LYS A 132 2.99 3.49 12.07
CA LYS A 132 3.36 4.79 11.49
C LYS A 132 4.82 5.14 11.68
N SER A 133 5.27 5.06 12.93
CA SER A 133 6.60 5.47 13.34
C SER A 133 6.98 4.77 14.65
N GLY A 134 8.27 4.51 14.82
CA GLY A 134 8.86 3.98 16.05
C GLY A 134 8.81 4.98 17.22
N GLU A 135 8.47 6.24 16.97
CA GLU A 135 8.41 7.29 17.98
C GLU A 135 7.51 6.93 19.18
N GLN A 136 6.34 6.33 18.91
CA GLN A 136 5.39 5.91 19.95
C GLN A 136 5.92 4.78 20.84
N LEU A 137 7.00 4.11 20.39
CA LEU A 137 7.62 2.96 21.04
C LEU A 137 9.02 3.27 21.54
N ARG A 138 9.41 4.55 21.60
CA ARG A 138 10.72 5.01 22.08
C ARG A 138 11.10 4.39 23.42
N GLY A 139 12.29 3.78 23.48
CA GLY A 139 12.83 3.14 24.68
C GLY A 139 12.16 1.82 25.08
N LYS A 140 11.10 1.37 24.38
CA LYS A 140 10.41 0.11 24.68
C LYS A 140 11.16 -1.08 24.11
N LYS A 141 10.92 -2.26 24.69
CA LYS A 141 11.27 -3.55 24.08
C LYS A 141 10.11 -3.96 23.19
N VAL A 142 10.38 -4.29 21.92
CA VAL A 142 9.34 -4.56 20.93
C VAL A 142 9.63 -5.91 20.27
N LEU A 143 8.65 -6.80 20.23
CA LEU A 143 8.76 -8.03 19.45
C LEU A 143 8.16 -7.78 18.06
N VAL A 144 8.96 -7.98 17.02
CA VAL A 144 8.52 -7.90 15.61
C VAL A 144 8.39 -9.32 15.09
N VAL A 145 7.18 -9.66 14.63
CA VAL A 145 6.85 -11.00 14.12
C VAL A 145 6.92 -10.99 12.60
N GLY A 146 7.85 -11.75 12.03
CA GLY A 146 8.06 -11.88 10.58
C GLY A 146 9.25 -11.06 10.06
N CYS A 147 10.08 -11.68 9.22
CA CYS A 147 11.32 -11.09 8.67
C CYS A 147 11.23 -10.68 7.20
N GLY A 148 10.03 -10.37 6.70
CA GLY A 148 9.87 -9.77 5.36
C GLY A 148 10.30 -8.30 5.32
N ASN A 149 10.14 -7.65 4.17
CA ASN A 149 10.48 -6.23 3.98
C ASN A 149 9.88 -5.34 5.08
N SER A 150 8.58 -5.52 5.38
CA SER A 150 7.90 -4.78 6.44
C SER A 150 8.54 -4.96 7.81
N GLY A 151 8.86 -6.20 8.22
CA GLY A 151 9.44 -6.48 9.52
C GLY A 151 10.84 -5.87 9.66
N MET A 152 11.67 -5.98 8.62
CA MET A 152 13.00 -5.37 8.60
C MET A 152 12.94 -3.84 8.68
N GLU A 153 12.04 -3.23 7.91
CA GLU A 153 11.89 -1.77 7.88
C GLU A 153 11.36 -1.19 9.20
N VAL A 154 10.42 -1.90 9.85
CA VAL A 154 9.90 -1.54 11.17
C VAL A 154 10.99 -1.69 12.23
N CYS A 155 11.78 -2.77 12.21
CA CYS A 155 12.91 -2.95 13.11
C CYS A 155 13.92 -1.79 13.00
N LEU A 156 14.28 -1.40 11.77
CA LEU A 156 15.18 -0.29 11.54
C LEU A 156 14.60 1.04 12.05
N ASP A 157 13.32 1.30 11.83
CA ASP A 157 12.66 2.50 12.35
C ASP A 157 12.64 2.54 13.88
N LEU A 158 12.30 1.41 14.51
CA LEU A 158 12.32 1.25 15.95
C LEU A 158 13.70 1.55 16.53
N CYS A 159 14.78 1.06 15.90
CA CYS A 159 16.15 1.37 16.28
C CYS A 159 16.45 2.87 16.19
N ASN A 160 16.03 3.55 15.10
CA ASN A 160 16.20 5.01 14.94
C ASN A 160 15.50 5.81 16.05
N PHE A 161 14.41 5.27 16.59
CA PHE A 161 13.68 5.85 17.72
C PHE A 161 14.12 5.31 19.09
N ASN A 162 15.28 4.66 19.18
CA ASN A 162 15.87 4.16 20.42
C ASN A 162 15.01 3.10 21.13
N ALA A 163 14.13 2.42 20.40
CA ALA A 163 13.46 1.21 20.85
C ALA A 163 14.40 -0.01 20.68
N LYS A 164 14.05 -1.12 21.33
CA LYS A 164 14.85 -2.36 21.34
C LYS A 164 14.05 -3.48 20.67
N PRO A 165 14.11 -3.60 19.33
CA PRO A 165 13.38 -4.64 18.61
C PRO A 165 14.06 -6.00 18.75
N SER A 166 13.26 -7.05 18.92
CA SER A 166 13.63 -8.45 18.71
C SER A 166 12.81 -8.99 17.54
N LEU A 167 13.46 -9.62 16.56
CA LEU A 167 12.79 -10.19 15.39
C LEU A 167 12.59 -11.68 15.59
N VAL A 168 11.36 -12.17 15.39
CA VAL A 168 11.07 -13.62 15.38
C VAL A 168 10.68 -14.08 13.99
N VAL A 169 11.24 -15.22 13.59
CA VAL A 169 11.03 -15.84 12.28
C VAL A 169 10.44 -17.22 12.48
N LYS A 170 9.32 -17.49 11.81
CA LYS A 170 8.79 -18.84 11.72
C LYS A 170 9.52 -19.58 10.61
N ILE A 171 10.43 -20.47 10.98
CA ILE A 171 11.03 -21.43 10.04
C ILE A 171 10.01 -22.57 9.88
N ARG A 172 9.59 -22.82 8.63
CA ARG A 172 8.80 -24.01 8.28
C ARG A 172 9.74 -25.14 7.89
#